data_AF-A0A3B3VR22-F1
#
_entry.id   AF-A0A3B3VR22-F1
#
_cell.length_a   1.000
_cell.length_b   1.000
_cell.length_c   1.000
_cell.angle_alpha   90.00
_cell.angle_beta   90.00
_cell.angle_gamma   90.00
#
_symmetry.space_group_name_H-M   'P 1'
#
loop_
_entity.id
_entity.type
_entity.pdbx_description
1 polymer ?
#
loop_
_entity_poly.entity_id
_entity_poly.type
_entity_poly.pdbx_seq_one_letter_code
_entity_poly.pdbx_strand_id
1 'polypeptide(L)'
;MNKFLCLLAVGLTLGLQCQVDAKRHLSRSFIEKCVKKAKTNVDDAYTYSRQVSLDRVRRNAASPADILRMLKQPNGPSRQAVRAADYMANTLHVINHYLSKRHKRSINATDLISKGDLDVIANLTGCAAQVRNIYCRDLPNINKYRTANSILSNLGFIVYEDRISSPKGWTHDVKVNDHLLPLVRDVSNRILATANSDVENDPLYTHLVTIFGQWTDHDITFTPHSPSIRSFNDGIDCEKTCGNTEPCFPIEFPSGDPRIRDDSEECMPFSRSAPACGSGNTGHIFGSPTVRQQMNTLTAFIDVGQVYGSDDSKARSLRNLTTDQGLPHPNVSIVSSGGLDPILRGLIGRPAKLNTQDHMLTDELRDRLFKFSVKLALDLGSLNLQRGRDHGLPGYNKWREFCGLSQPRTLSELAEVLNNTDLAQGLLDLYGTPDNIDPWLAGVAEPFVSGGRVGPLFACLIATQFQNIREGDRFWWENEGVFTAAQRLAIRDTSLARIICDNTGITEVPEKPFQYRPRGSGYTQCDDIPAFDLSPWKEGGMFTF
;
A
#
# COMPACT_ATOMS: atom_id res chain seq x y z
N MET A 1 -47.08 57.03 10.13
CA MET A 1 -45.68 56.61 10.40
C MET A 1 -45.50 55.09 10.56
N ASN A 2 -46.39 54.34 11.24
CA ASN A 2 -46.16 52.91 11.53
C ASN A 2 -46.16 51.93 10.33
N LYS A 3 -46.96 52.16 9.27
CA LYS A 3 -46.98 51.22 8.13
C LYS A 3 -45.71 51.29 7.25
N PHE A 4 -45.07 52.46 7.19
CA PHE A 4 -43.86 52.65 6.39
C PHE A 4 -42.63 52.06 7.07
N LEU A 5 -42.53 52.17 8.41
CA LEU A 5 -41.49 51.50 9.19
C LEU A 5 -41.62 49.98 9.16
N CYS A 6 -42.83 49.40 9.20
CA CYS A 6 -43.00 47.95 9.07
C CYS A 6 -42.59 47.43 7.68
N LEU A 7 -42.89 48.15 6.60
CA LEU A 7 -42.47 47.77 5.24
C LEU A 7 -40.96 47.89 5.05
N LEU A 8 -40.33 48.91 5.63
CA LEU A 8 -38.87 49.04 5.66
C LEU A 8 -38.21 47.95 6.50
N ALA A 9 -38.78 47.61 7.66
CA ALA A 9 -38.27 46.53 8.51
C ALA A 9 -38.41 45.16 7.84
N VAL A 10 -39.55 44.87 7.21
CA VAL A 10 -39.77 43.63 6.44
C VAL A 10 -38.88 43.57 5.20
N GLY A 11 -38.72 44.69 4.49
CA GLY A 11 -37.81 44.81 3.35
C GLY A 11 -36.34 44.68 3.73
N LEU A 12 -35.93 45.19 4.89
CA LEU A 12 -34.58 45.02 5.44
C LEU A 12 -34.36 43.60 5.96
N THR A 13 -35.34 42.95 6.61
CA THR A 13 -35.23 41.55 7.02
C THR A 13 -35.21 40.61 5.81
N LEU A 14 -36.02 40.84 4.78
CA LEU A 14 -35.96 40.08 3.52
C LEU A 14 -34.68 40.36 2.73
N GLY A 15 -34.17 41.60 2.75
CA GLY A 15 -32.89 41.97 2.15
C GLY A 15 -31.70 41.33 2.87
N LEU A 16 -31.74 41.26 4.20
CA LEU A 16 -30.74 40.60 5.04
C LEU A 16 -30.85 39.06 4.94
N GLN A 17 -32.05 38.47 4.88
CA GLN A 17 -32.22 37.03 4.68
C GLN A 17 -31.86 36.57 3.25
N CYS A 18 -32.10 37.39 2.22
CA CYS A 18 -31.63 37.10 0.87
C CYS A 18 -30.11 37.28 0.69
N GLN A 19 -29.45 38.12 1.50
CA GLN A 19 -27.99 38.26 1.47
C GLN A 19 -27.26 37.21 2.32
N VAL A 20 -27.90 36.61 3.32
CA VAL A 20 -27.26 35.65 4.22
C VAL A 20 -27.22 34.21 3.64
N ASP A 21 -28.07 33.86 2.66
CA ASP A 21 -28.14 32.50 2.09
C ASP A 21 -27.75 32.36 0.60
N ALA A 22 -27.14 33.39 -0.01
CA ALA A 22 -26.55 33.23 -1.34
C ALA A 22 -25.21 32.47 -1.27
N LYS A 23 -25.24 31.18 -0.90
CA LYS A 23 -24.11 30.27 -1.20
C LYS A 23 -23.86 30.37 -2.70
N ARG A 24 -22.66 30.83 -3.09
CA ARG A 24 -22.25 30.89 -4.51
C ARG A 24 -22.18 29.47 -5.05
N HIS A 25 -23.26 29.01 -5.65
CA HIS A 25 -23.33 27.73 -6.34
C HIS A 25 -22.75 27.84 -7.75
N LEU A 26 -21.97 26.86 -8.16
CA LEU A 26 -21.54 26.71 -9.55
C LEU A 26 -22.72 26.26 -10.41
N SER A 27 -22.83 26.73 -11.66
CA SER A 27 -23.89 26.23 -12.54
C SER A 27 -23.64 24.76 -12.87
N ARG A 28 -24.70 23.94 -12.88
CA ARG A 28 -24.59 22.51 -13.23
C ARG A 28 -23.91 22.29 -14.58
N SER A 29 -24.22 23.12 -15.57
CA SER A 29 -23.58 23.08 -16.90
C SER A 29 -22.07 23.34 -16.85
N PHE A 30 -21.61 24.22 -15.94
CA PHE A 30 -20.19 24.47 -15.73
C PHE A 30 -19.51 23.27 -15.08
N ILE A 31 -20.15 22.67 -14.07
CA ILE A 31 -19.66 21.45 -13.42
C ILE A 31 -19.53 20.31 -14.43
N GLU A 32 -20.57 20.03 -15.21
CA GLU A 32 -20.58 18.97 -16.23
C GLU A 32 -19.49 19.18 -17.28
N LYS A 33 -19.25 20.43 -17.70
CA LYS A 33 -18.14 20.78 -18.59
C LYS A 33 -16.78 20.47 -17.96
N CYS A 34 -16.57 20.83 -16.70
CA CYS A 34 -15.31 20.58 -16.00
C CYS A 34 -15.08 19.08 -15.80
N VAL A 35 -16.11 18.33 -15.40
CA VAL A 35 -16.03 16.86 -15.25
C VAL A 35 -15.72 16.22 -16.60
N LYS A 36 -16.38 16.62 -17.69
CA LYS A 36 -16.10 16.08 -19.03
C LYS A 36 -14.64 16.33 -19.42
N LYS A 37 -14.12 17.54 -19.19
CA LYS A 37 -12.72 17.87 -19.47
C LYS A 37 -11.75 17.03 -18.63
N ALA A 38 -12.03 16.88 -17.33
CA ALA A 38 -11.23 16.07 -16.43
C ALA A 38 -11.20 14.59 -16.83
N LYS A 39 -12.36 14.03 -17.22
CA LYS A 39 -12.44 12.66 -17.75
C LYS A 39 -11.58 12.47 -18.98
N THR A 40 -11.67 13.38 -19.95
CA THR A 40 -10.81 13.35 -21.15
C THR A 40 -9.33 13.41 -20.78
N ASN A 41 -8.91 14.34 -19.90
CA ASN A 41 -7.52 14.46 -19.47
C ASN A 41 -6.99 13.15 -18.85
N VAL A 42 -7.74 12.55 -17.94
CA VAL A 42 -7.38 11.30 -17.27
C VAL A 42 -7.36 10.11 -18.23
N ASP A 43 -8.40 9.96 -19.06
CA ASP A 43 -8.51 8.84 -20.01
C ASP A 43 -7.43 8.89 -21.09
N ASP A 44 -7.09 10.09 -21.58
CA ASP A 44 -6.02 10.28 -22.55
C ASP A 44 -4.66 9.90 -21.93
N ALA A 45 -4.43 10.30 -20.68
CA ALA A 45 -3.19 9.98 -19.96
C ALA A 45 -3.06 8.48 -19.67
N TYR A 46 -4.14 7.82 -19.28
CA TYR A 46 -4.17 6.37 -19.09
C TYR A 46 -3.96 5.61 -20.40
N THR A 47 -4.60 6.06 -21.48
CA THR A 47 -4.48 5.44 -22.81
C THR A 47 -3.05 5.54 -23.31
N TYR A 48 -2.45 6.73 -23.22
CA TYR A 48 -1.03 6.95 -23.51
C TYR A 48 -0.13 6.01 -22.71
N SER A 49 -0.32 5.99 -21.38
CA SER A 49 0.49 5.20 -20.45
C SER A 49 0.43 3.71 -20.78
N ARG A 50 -0.78 3.18 -21.04
CA ARG A 50 -0.98 1.78 -21.44
C ARG A 50 -0.29 1.47 -22.77
N GLN A 51 -0.40 2.36 -23.75
CA GLN A 51 0.15 2.15 -25.08
C GLN A 51 1.68 2.15 -25.06
N VAL A 52 2.29 3.10 -24.34
CA VAL A 52 3.74 3.13 -24.11
C VAL A 52 4.22 1.88 -23.37
N SER A 53 3.50 1.45 -22.33
CA SER A 53 3.84 0.22 -21.59
C SER A 53 3.87 -1.02 -22.49
N LEU A 54 2.81 -1.21 -23.28
CA LEU A 54 2.68 -2.35 -24.17
C LEU A 54 3.74 -2.33 -25.27
N ASP A 55 4.01 -1.16 -25.82
CA ASP A 55 5.04 -0.97 -26.84
C ASP A 55 6.44 -1.29 -26.27
N ARG A 56 6.78 -0.81 -25.08
CA ARG A 56 8.06 -1.13 -24.41
C ARG A 56 8.22 -2.62 -24.14
N VAL A 57 7.15 -3.31 -23.67
CA VAL A 57 7.18 -4.76 -23.48
C VAL A 57 7.37 -5.50 -24.80
N ARG A 58 6.62 -5.12 -25.85
CA ARG A 58 6.74 -5.74 -27.19
C ARG A 58 8.13 -5.60 -27.78
N ARG A 59 8.82 -4.49 -27.47
CA ARG A 59 10.19 -4.21 -27.93
C ARG A 59 11.27 -4.74 -26.98
N ASN A 60 10.94 -5.51 -25.95
CA ASN A 60 11.86 -5.94 -24.88
C ASN A 60 12.67 -4.78 -24.26
N ALA A 61 12.02 -3.61 -24.17
CA ALA A 61 12.61 -2.36 -23.71
C ALA A 61 11.99 -1.87 -22.39
N ALA A 62 11.24 -2.71 -21.67
CA ALA A 62 10.66 -2.38 -20.37
C ALA A 62 11.76 -2.01 -19.36
N SER A 63 11.62 -0.87 -18.70
CA SER A 63 12.51 -0.46 -17.60
C SER A 63 12.15 -1.21 -16.30
N PRO A 64 13.05 -1.23 -15.31
CA PRO A 64 12.72 -1.66 -13.95
C PRO A 64 11.48 -0.94 -13.37
N ALA A 65 11.30 0.34 -13.67
CA ALA A 65 10.13 1.13 -13.30
C ALA A 65 8.85 0.66 -14.01
N ASP A 66 8.91 0.28 -15.28
CA ASP A 66 7.79 -0.32 -16.01
C ASP A 66 7.32 -1.61 -15.34
N ILE A 67 8.26 -2.48 -14.93
CA ILE A 67 7.95 -3.75 -14.28
C ILE A 67 7.23 -3.51 -12.95
N LEU A 68 7.80 -2.66 -12.07
CA LEU A 68 7.17 -2.31 -10.80
C LEU A 68 5.76 -1.74 -11.03
N ARG A 69 5.62 -0.83 -12.00
CA ARG A 69 4.34 -0.21 -12.32
C ARG A 69 3.31 -1.20 -12.84
N MET A 70 3.71 -2.19 -13.63
CA MET A 70 2.83 -3.27 -14.08
C MET A 70 2.35 -4.14 -12.91
N LEU A 71 3.25 -4.50 -12.00
CA LEU A 71 2.92 -5.26 -10.79
C LEU A 71 1.99 -4.50 -9.85
N LYS A 72 2.03 -3.15 -9.87
CA LYS A 72 1.21 -2.28 -9.03
C LYS A 72 0.00 -1.66 -9.75
N GLN A 73 -0.37 -2.14 -10.94
CA GLN A 73 -1.54 -1.65 -11.66
C GLN A 73 -2.86 -2.10 -11.01
N PRO A 74 -3.87 -1.22 -10.93
CA PRO A 74 -5.21 -1.64 -10.52
C PRO A 74 -5.89 -2.49 -11.61
N ASN A 75 -6.64 -3.50 -11.17
CA ASN A 75 -7.41 -4.41 -12.01
C ASN A 75 -8.89 -4.40 -11.60
N GLY A 76 -9.74 -5.07 -12.39
CA GLY A 76 -11.14 -5.32 -12.04
C GLY A 76 -11.91 -4.09 -11.53
N PRO A 77 -12.66 -4.21 -10.41
CA PRO A 77 -13.34 -3.11 -9.75
C PRO A 77 -12.41 -1.99 -9.26
N SER A 78 -11.23 -2.32 -8.74
CA SER A 78 -10.26 -1.35 -8.23
C SER A 78 -9.80 -0.35 -9.29
N ARG A 79 -9.74 -0.76 -10.57
CA ARG A 79 -9.46 0.15 -11.69
C ARG A 79 -10.54 1.24 -11.82
N GLN A 80 -11.80 0.90 -11.59
CA GLN A 80 -12.90 1.85 -11.64
C GLN A 80 -12.83 2.82 -10.46
N ALA A 81 -12.51 2.32 -9.27
CA ALA A 81 -12.33 3.13 -8.06
C ALA A 81 -11.20 4.17 -8.22
N VAL A 82 -10.01 3.72 -8.66
CA VAL A 82 -8.86 4.60 -8.92
C VAL A 82 -9.20 5.66 -9.96
N ARG A 83 -9.82 5.26 -11.08
CA ARG A 83 -10.18 6.18 -12.15
C ARG A 83 -11.21 7.23 -11.70
N ALA A 84 -12.20 6.83 -10.90
CA ALA A 84 -13.17 7.76 -10.32
C ALA A 84 -12.50 8.79 -9.40
N ALA A 85 -11.53 8.36 -8.59
CA ALA A 85 -10.76 9.24 -7.72
C ALA A 85 -9.92 10.26 -8.52
N ASP A 86 -9.26 9.82 -9.59
CA ASP A 86 -8.50 10.69 -10.48
C ASP A 86 -9.42 11.68 -11.22
N TYR A 87 -10.60 11.25 -11.69
CA TYR A 87 -11.60 12.15 -12.27
C TYR A 87 -12.05 13.23 -11.28
N MET A 88 -12.28 12.86 -10.02
CA MET A 88 -12.67 13.79 -8.96
C MET A 88 -11.56 14.82 -8.70
N ALA A 89 -10.34 14.36 -8.45
CA ALA A 89 -9.19 15.22 -8.19
C ALA A 89 -8.90 16.16 -9.37
N ASN A 90 -8.92 15.64 -10.61
CA ASN A 90 -8.68 16.44 -11.80
C ASN A 90 -9.83 17.43 -12.08
N THR A 91 -11.08 17.08 -11.75
CA THR A 91 -12.21 18.03 -11.86
C THR A 91 -12.01 19.24 -10.95
N LEU A 92 -11.61 19.02 -9.69
CA LEU A 92 -11.34 20.13 -8.77
C LEU A 92 -10.20 21.02 -9.27
N HIS A 93 -9.14 20.42 -9.81
CA HIS A 93 -8.05 21.16 -10.43
C HIS A 93 -8.53 22.03 -11.61
N VAL A 94 -9.33 21.47 -12.51
CA VAL A 94 -9.90 22.19 -13.67
C VAL A 94 -10.82 23.34 -13.23
N ILE A 95 -11.66 23.12 -12.21
CA ILE A 95 -12.51 24.18 -11.64
C ILE A 95 -11.64 25.29 -11.06
N ASN A 96 -10.65 24.95 -10.24
CA ASN A 96 -9.74 25.93 -9.65
C ASN A 96 -9.04 26.77 -10.74
N HIS A 97 -8.52 26.13 -11.79
CA HIS A 97 -7.89 26.81 -12.93
C HIS A 97 -8.83 27.77 -13.67
N TYR A 98 -10.10 27.40 -13.86
CA TYR A 98 -11.08 28.31 -14.47
C TYR A 98 -11.47 29.47 -13.54
N LEU A 99 -11.57 29.23 -12.23
CA LEU A 99 -11.91 30.25 -11.26
C LEU A 99 -10.78 31.24 -11.01
N SER A 100 -9.52 30.77 -10.94
CA SER A 100 -8.34 31.64 -10.75
C SER A 100 -8.11 32.57 -11.94
N LYS A 101 -8.43 32.14 -13.17
CA LYS A 101 -8.42 33.02 -14.36
C LYS A 101 -9.51 34.11 -14.30
N ARG A 102 -10.62 33.86 -13.61
CA ARG A 102 -11.73 34.83 -13.44
C ARG A 102 -11.50 35.78 -12.28
N HIS A 103 -10.88 35.32 -11.20
CA HIS A 103 -10.62 36.11 -10.00
C HIS A 103 -9.11 36.29 -9.81
N LYS A 104 -8.59 37.49 -10.09
CA LYS A 104 -7.17 37.89 -9.88
C LYS A 104 -6.71 37.92 -8.41
N ARG A 105 -7.46 37.33 -7.46
CA ARG A 105 -7.10 37.26 -6.04
C ARG A 105 -6.96 35.80 -5.61
N SER A 106 -5.97 35.52 -4.78
CA SER A 106 -5.59 34.21 -4.24
C SER A 106 -6.64 33.67 -3.26
N ILE A 107 -7.81 33.27 -3.77
CA ILE A 107 -8.79 32.51 -2.98
C ILE A 107 -8.52 31.03 -3.23
N ASN A 108 -8.39 30.25 -2.16
CA ASN A 108 -8.33 28.80 -2.26
C ASN A 108 -9.67 28.30 -2.84
N ALA A 109 -9.69 27.91 -4.11
CA ALA A 109 -10.95 27.75 -4.84
C ALA A 109 -11.81 26.57 -4.36
N THR A 110 -11.23 25.62 -3.60
CA THR A 110 -12.00 24.54 -2.96
C THR A 110 -12.97 25.11 -1.92
N ASP A 111 -12.61 26.19 -1.23
CA ASP A 111 -13.48 26.90 -0.27
C ASP A 111 -14.62 27.66 -0.95
N LEU A 112 -14.58 27.79 -2.29
CA LEU A 112 -15.63 28.40 -3.11
C LEU A 112 -16.64 27.40 -3.65
N ILE A 113 -16.39 26.08 -3.54
CA ILE A 113 -17.31 25.06 -4.05
C ILE A 113 -18.25 24.65 -2.93
N SER A 114 -19.55 24.82 -3.14
CA SER A 114 -20.55 24.42 -2.15
C SER A 114 -20.59 22.89 -1.99
N LYS A 115 -21.02 22.41 -0.80
CA LYS A 115 -21.26 20.98 -0.56
C LYS A 115 -22.15 20.33 -1.64
N GLY A 116 -23.22 21.03 -2.06
CA GLY A 116 -24.12 20.52 -3.09
C GLY A 116 -23.47 20.38 -4.46
N ASP A 117 -22.59 21.31 -4.85
CA ASP A 117 -21.84 21.20 -6.12
C ASP A 117 -20.84 20.05 -6.07
N LEU A 118 -20.21 19.85 -4.91
CA LEU A 118 -19.30 18.74 -4.65
C LEU A 118 -20.00 17.37 -4.70
N ASP A 119 -21.23 17.26 -4.18
CA ASP A 119 -22.07 16.06 -4.32
C ASP A 119 -22.41 15.77 -5.79
N VAL A 120 -22.68 16.81 -6.60
CA VAL A 120 -22.89 16.66 -8.04
C VAL A 120 -21.62 16.16 -8.73
N ILE A 121 -20.46 16.73 -8.41
CA ILE A 121 -19.17 16.28 -8.96
C ILE A 121 -18.91 14.81 -8.56
N ALA A 122 -19.11 14.46 -7.30
CA ALA A 122 -18.93 13.11 -6.78
C ALA A 122 -19.80 12.07 -7.52
N ASN A 123 -21.05 12.43 -7.83
CA ASN A 123 -21.94 11.58 -8.62
C ASN A 123 -21.49 11.46 -10.08
N LEU A 124 -21.13 12.57 -10.72
CA LEU A 124 -20.72 12.58 -12.13
C LEU A 124 -19.38 11.87 -12.37
N THR A 125 -18.48 11.89 -11.38
CA THR A 125 -17.16 11.24 -11.44
C THR A 125 -17.21 9.75 -11.08
N GLY A 126 -18.25 9.31 -10.39
CA GLY A 126 -18.42 7.93 -9.91
C GLY A 126 -17.87 7.70 -8.50
N CYS A 127 -17.25 8.70 -7.87
CA CYS A 127 -16.76 8.57 -6.49
C CYS A 127 -17.87 8.33 -5.48
N ALA A 128 -19.05 8.92 -5.67
CA ALA A 128 -20.19 8.69 -4.79
C ALA A 128 -20.62 7.21 -4.73
N ALA A 129 -20.37 6.43 -5.78
CA ALA A 129 -20.68 5.00 -5.78
C ALA A 129 -19.63 4.18 -5.00
N GLN A 130 -18.38 4.65 -4.93
CA GLN A 130 -17.28 3.96 -4.24
C GLN A 130 -17.33 4.10 -2.72
N VAL A 131 -17.96 5.17 -2.22
CA VAL A 131 -18.05 5.48 -0.78
C VAL A 131 -19.40 5.02 -0.18
N ARG A 132 -20.23 4.30 -0.95
CA ARG A 132 -21.52 3.80 -0.44
C ARG A 132 -21.33 2.58 0.45
N ASN A 133 -22.01 2.59 1.60
CA ASN A 133 -22.16 1.41 2.44
C ASN A 133 -22.99 0.35 1.70
N ILE A 134 -22.43 -0.86 1.57
CA ILE A 134 -23.12 -2.02 1.01
C ILE A 134 -23.97 -2.66 2.13
N TYR A 135 -25.25 -2.92 1.86
CA TYR A 135 -26.12 -3.63 2.79
C TYR A 135 -26.06 -5.14 2.54
N CYS A 136 -25.59 -5.90 3.52
CA CYS A 136 -25.36 -7.35 3.44
C CYS A 136 -26.62 -8.25 3.37
N ARG A 137 -27.83 -7.68 3.38
CA ARG A 137 -29.07 -8.45 3.63
C ARG A 137 -29.54 -9.35 2.47
N ASP A 138 -29.00 -9.18 1.27
CA ASP A 138 -29.51 -9.85 0.06
C ASP A 138 -28.59 -10.94 -0.52
N LEU A 139 -27.52 -11.34 0.21
CA LEU A 139 -26.55 -12.32 -0.29
C LEU A 139 -26.81 -13.74 0.28
N PRO A 140 -27.07 -14.75 -0.58
CA PRO A 140 -27.25 -16.13 -0.12
C PRO A 140 -25.97 -16.66 0.52
N ASN A 141 -26.10 -17.43 1.61
CA ASN A 141 -24.99 -18.06 2.35
C ASN A 141 -23.96 -17.12 3.00
N ILE A 142 -24.26 -15.82 3.14
CA ILE A 142 -23.34 -14.84 3.78
C ILE A 142 -22.98 -15.18 5.25
N ASN A 143 -23.80 -15.99 5.91
CA ASN A 143 -23.52 -16.48 7.26
C ASN A 143 -22.61 -17.71 7.28
N LYS A 144 -22.49 -18.45 6.16
CA LYS A 144 -21.73 -19.69 6.06
C LYS A 144 -20.34 -19.49 5.44
N TYR A 145 -20.20 -18.56 4.48
CA TYR A 145 -18.94 -18.33 3.77
C TYR A 145 -18.59 -16.84 3.67
N ARG A 146 -17.29 -16.54 3.53
CA ARG A 146 -16.79 -15.19 3.24
C ARG A 146 -17.21 -14.73 1.85
N THR A 147 -17.42 -13.42 1.70
CA THR A 147 -17.52 -12.78 0.38
C THR A 147 -16.12 -12.51 -0.16
N ALA A 148 -15.96 -12.51 -1.50
CA ALA A 148 -14.66 -12.20 -2.10
C ALA A 148 -14.28 -10.71 -1.93
N ASN A 149 -15.26 -9.84 -1.68
CA ASN A 149 -15.05 -8.44 -1.33
C ASN A 149 -15.30 -8.20 0.17
N SER A 150 -14.36 -7.53 0.83
CA SER A 150 -14.52 -7.02 2.19
C SER A 150 -13.88 -5.64 2.24
N ILE A 151 -14.70 -4.59 2.24
CA ILE A 151 -14.23 -3.20 2.24
C ILE A 151 -14.10 -2.74 3.69
N LEU A 152 -12.87 -2.48 4.11
CA LEU A 152 -12.56 -1.74 5.34
C LEU A 152 -11.63 -0.58 4.98
N SER A 153 -11.91 0.60 5.54
CA SER A 153 -11.06 1.79 5.41
C SER A 153 -10.11 1.87 6.60
N ASN A 154 -8.82 2.08 6.33
CA ASN A 154 -7.84 2.39 7.38
C ASN A 154 -8.05 3.81 7.90
N LEU A 155 -8.14 3.95 9.22
CA LEU A 155 -8.08 5.23 9.94
C LEU A 155 -6.73 5.29 10.66
N GLY A 156 -5.76 5.97 10.06
CA GLY A 156 -4.43 6.20 10.64
C GLY A 156 -4.12 7.68 10.81
N PHE A 157 -3.12 7.99 11.63
CA PHE A 157 -2.54 9.33 11.73
C PHE A 157 -1.82 9.64 10.40
N ILE A 158 -2.27 10.66 9.65
CA ILE A 158 -1.70 11.04 8.36
C ILE A 158 -1.28 12.51 8.39
N VAL A 159 -0.05 12.78 7.96
CA VAL A 159 0.60 14.09 7.98
C VAL A 159 1.24 14.37 6.62
N TYR A 160 0.63 15.31 5.90
CA TYR A 160 1.12 15.87 4.65
C TYR A 160 1.73 17.26 4.88
N GLU A 161 2.62 17.69 3.98
CA GLU A 161 3.28 19.00 4.02
C GLU A 161 2.27 20.15 3.96
N ASP A 162 1.30 20.05 3.04
CA ASP A 162 0.17 20.97 2.89
C ASP A 162 -1.02 20.62 3.80
N ARG A 163 -0.87 19.61 4.67
CA ARG A 163 -1.92 19.01 5.52
C ARG A 163 -3.11 18.43 4.75
N ILE A 164 -2.97 18.23 3.44
CA ILE A 164 -4.04 17.71 2.57
C ILE A 164 -3.55 16.52 1.75
N SER A 165 -2.51 16.69 0.92
CA SER A 165 -2.10 15.66 -0.03
C SER A 165 -0.66 15.73 -0.53
N SER A 166 0.05 16.85 -0.36
CA SER A 166 1.44 16.98 -0.80
C SER A 166 2.36 16.25 0.19
N PRO A 167 3.12 15.23 -0.25
CA PRO A 167 4.00 14.47 0.64
C PRO A 167 5.08 15.35 1.27
N LYS A 168 5.59 14.96 2.42
CA LYS A 168 6.73 15.66 3.04
C LYS A 168 7.95 15.57 2.11
N GLY A 169 8.63 16.69 1.89
CA GLY A 169 9.75 16.78 0.95
C GLY A 169 9.29 16.95 -0.50
N TRP A 170 8.03 17.33 -0.72
CA TRP A 170 7.54 17.72 -2.05
C TRP A 170 8.13 19.06 -2.49
N THR A 171 8.28 19.99 -1.53
CA THR A 171 8.94 21.28 -1.76
C THR A 171 10.30 21.29 -1.06
N HIS A 172 11.38 21.43 -1.83
CA HIS A 172 12.77 21.24 -1.38
C HIS A 172 13.21 22.13 -0.21
N ASP A 173 12.69 23.35 -0.13
CA ASP A 173 13.05 24.34 0.89
C ASP A 173 12.12 24.34 2.11
N VAL A 174 11.09 23.49 2.12
CA VAL A 174 10.17 23.35 3.25
C VAL A 174 10.79 22.44 4.32
N LYS A 175 10.96 23.02 5.50
CA LYS A 175 11.44 22.30 6.68
C LYS A 175 10.31 21.57 7.40
N VAL A 176 10.60 20.38 7.91
CA VAL A 176 9.75 19.61 8.82
C VAL A 176 10.44 19.57 10.16
N ASN A 177 9.76 20.03 11.23
CA ASN A 177 10.35 20.19 12.57
C ASN A 177 11.69 20.97 12.52
N ASP A 178 11.73 22.09 11.80
CA ASP A 178 12.89 22.97 11.62
C ASP A 178 14.12 22.39 10.88
N HIS A 179 14.00 21.18 10.33
CA HIS A 179 15.03 20.53 9.52
C HIS A 179 14.55 20.21 8.10
N LEU A 180 15.46 20.24 7.13
CA LEU A 180 15.18 19.68 5.81
C LEU A 180 15.19 18.15 5.92
N LEU A 181 14.26 17.48 5.24
CA LEU A 181 14.28 16.02 5.18
C LEU A 181 15.42 15.55 4.26
N PRO A 182 16.13 14.46 4.60
CA PRO A 182 17.19 13.94 3.75
C PRO A 182 16.62 13.36 2.46
N LEU A 183 17.43 13.36 1.40
CA LEU A 183 17.14 12.56 0.21
C LEU A 183 17.07 11.09 0.61
N VAL A 184 16.00 10.41 0.23
CA VAL A 184 15.80 9.00 0.62
C VAL A 184 16.92 8.08 0.09
N ARG A 185 17.55 8.45 -1.03
CA ARG A 185 18.71 7.74 -1.56
C ARG A 185 19.96 7.96 -0.72
N ASP A 186 20.15 9.14 -0.15
CA ASP A 186 21.29 9.39 0.75
C ASP A 186 21.17 8.56 2.03
N VAL A 187 19.95 8.45 2.57
CA VAL A 187 19.65 7.53 3.69
C VAL A 187 19.94 6.08 3.30
N SER A 188 19.52 5.65 2.10
CA SER A 188 19.81 4.31 1.60
C SER A 188 21.30 4.02 1.45
N ASN A 189 22.08 5.00 0.95
CA ASN A 189 23.51 4.88 0.78
C ASN A 189 24.27 4.81 2.11
N ARG A 190 23.88 5.64 3.08
CA ARG A 190 24.63 5.81 4.34
C ARG A 190 24.21 4.86 5.46
N ILE A 191 22.96 4.39 5.46
CA ILE A 191 22.39 3.63 6.58
C ILE A 191 21.99 2.20 6.18
N LEU A 192 21.41 2.01 4.98
CA LEU A 192 20.77 0.72 4.65
C LEU A 192 21.70 -0.30 4.00
N ALA A 193 22.85 0.12 3.49
CA ALA A 193 23.67 -0.70 2.61
C ALA A 193 24.23 -1.97 3.31
N THR A 194 24.26 -3.07 2.58
CA THR A 194 24.93 -4.31 2.99
C THR A 194 25.69 -4.86 1.79
N ALA A 195 27.02 -4.91 1.88
CA ALA A 195 27.80 -5.59 0.87
C ALA A 195 27.53 -7.10 0.94
N ASN A 196 27.61 -7.79 -0.20
CA ASN A 196 27.31 -9.23 -0.27
C ASN A 196 28.23 -10.08 0.62
N SER A 197 29.46 -9.61 0.91
CA SER A 197 30.38 -10.28 1.84
C SER A 197 29.94 -10.22 3.29
N ASP A 198 29.08 -9.27 3.63
CA ASP A 198 28.73 -8.92 5.00
C ASP A 198 27.31 -9.43 5.36
N VAL A 199 26.69 -10.20 4.45
CA VAL A 199 25.38 -10.81 4.69
C VAL A 199 25.48 -11.90 5.74
N GLU A 200 24.83 -11.67 6.86
CA GLU A 200 24.72 -12.64 7.95
C GLU A 200 23.50 -13.56 7.77
N ASN A 201 23.70 -14.85 8.03
CA ASN A 201 22.64 -15.84 8.00
C ASN A 201 21.95 -15.92 9.37
N ASP A 202 20.62 -16.02 9.35
CA ASP A 202 19.83 -16.25 10.55
C ASP A 202 20.04 -17.69 11.05
N PRO A 203 20.52 -17.89 12.29
CA PRO A 203 20.80 -19.23 12.79
C PRO A 203 19.53 -19.99 13.21
N LEU A 204 18.37 -19.32 13.31
CA LEU A 204 17.14 -19.92 13.83
C LEU A 204 16.06 -20.09 12.79
N TYR A 205 16.05 -19.30 11.71
CA TYR A 205 14.96 -19.31 10.74
C TYR A 205 15.41 -19.61 9.32
N THR A 206 14.61 -20.41 8.62
CA THR A 206 14.80 -20.70 7.20
C THR A 206 14.35 -19.51 6.35
N HIS A 207 14.80 -19.46 5.09
CA HIS A 207 14.37 -18.44 4.13
C HIS A 207 12.85 -18.45 3.89
N LEU A 208 12.17 -19.55 4.21
CA LEU A 208 10.71 -19.64 4.20
C LEU A 208 10.04 -18.56 5.04
N VAL A 209 10.64 -18.11 6.15
CA VAL A 209 10.04 -17.04 6.98
C VAL A 209 9.88 -15.74 6.19
N THR A 210 10.84 -15.41 5.33
CA THR A 210 10.81 -14.22 4.47
C THR A 210 9.70 -14.33 3.43
N ILE A 211 9.62 -15.47 2.75
CA ILE A 211 8.60 -15.69 1.70
C ILE A 211 7.20 -15.82 2.28
N PHE A 212 7.06 -16.45 3.45
CA PHE A 212 5.77 -16.54 4.12
C PHE A 212 5.30 -15.18 4.64
N GLY A 213 6.22 -14.35 5.14
CA GLY A 213 5.92 -12.95 5.46
C GLY A 213 5.38 -12.17 4.26
N GLN A 214 6.02 -12.31 3.09
CA GLN A 214 5.52 -11.71 1.84
C GLN A 214 4.18 -12.30 1.40
N TRP A 215 3.99 -13.63 1.52
CA TRP A 215 2.75 -14.30 1.18
C TRP A 215 1.58 -13.81 2.05
N THR A 216 1.81 -13.59 3.34
CA THR A 216 0.82 -13.03 4.26
C THR A 216 0.56 -11.55 3.97
N ASP A 217 1.58 -10.74 3.72
CA ASP A 217 1.43 -9.32 3.34
C ASP A 217 0.53 -9.17 2.10
N HIS A 218 0.74 -10.03 1.09
CA HIS A 218 -0.04 -10.08 -0.14
C HIS A 218 -1.46 -10.66 0.02
N ASP A 219 -1.85 -11.12 1.21
CA ASP A 219 -3.24 -11.45 1.54
C ASP A 219 -3.99 -10.21 2.04
N ILE A 220 -3.31 -9.42 2.88
CA ILE A 220 -3.96 -8.36 3.66
C ILE A 220 -3.81 -6.96 3.07
N THR A 221 -2.78 -6.70 2.26
CA THR A 221 -2.55 -5.35 1.71
C THR A 221 -2.06 -5.33 0.27
N PHE A 222 -2.66 -4.44 -0.53
CA PHE A 222 -2.11 -4.01 -1.81
C PHE A 222 -2.54 -2.57 -2.11
N THR A 223 -1.56 -1.67 -2.22
CA THR A 223 -1.80 -0.30 -2.67
C THR A 223 -1.39 -0.13 -4.13
N PRO A 224 -2.33 0.12 -5.05
CA PRO A 224 -2.01 0.37 -6.45
C PRO A 224 -1.29 1.71 -6.64
N HIS A 225 -0.45 1.79 -7.66
CA HIS A 225 0.10 3.06 -8.15
C HIS A 225 -0.92 3.77 -9.05
N SER A 226 -0.74 5.08 -9.25
CA SER A 226 -1.44 5.76 -10.33
C SER A 226 -1.17 5.03 -11.67
N PRO A 227 -2.20 4.72 -12.48
CA PRO A 227 -2.02 4.08 -13.79
C PRO A 227 -1.28 4.94 -14.82
N SER A 228 -1.12 6.24 -14.55
CA SER A 228 -0.55 7.22 -15.46
C SER A 228 0.96 7.35 -15.31
N ILE A 229 1.72 7.31 -16.41
CA ILE A 229 3.15 7.66 -16.45
C ILE A 229 3.40 9.13 -16.77
N ARG A 230 2.32 9.89 -16.96
CA ARG A 230 2.40 11.31 -17.22
C ARG A 230 1.39 12.08 -16.39
N SER A 231 1.70 13.33 -16.13
CA SER A 231 0.79 14.24 -15.47
C SER A 231 -0.48 14.47 -16.30
N PHE A 232 -1.59 14.66 -15.61
CA PHE A 232 -2.91 14.72 -16.24
C PHE A 232 -3.16 16.05 -16.99
N ASN A 233 -2.51 17.14 -16.58
CA ASN A 233 -2.86 18.49 -17.03
C ASN A 233 -1.89 19.05 -18.08
N ASP A 234 -0.62 18.72 -17.94
CA ASP A 234 0.54 19.27 -18.66
C ASP A 234 1.30 18.19 -19.44
N GLY A 235 0.98 16.90 -19.25
CA GLY A 235 1.50 15.79 -20.05
C GLY A 235 2.97 15.47 -19.79
N ILE A 236 3.52 15.94 -18.68
CA ILE A 236 4.90 15.70 -18.24
C ILE A 236 5.08 14.22 -17.95
N ASP A 237 6.04 13.58 -18.61
CA ASP A 237 6.39 12.17 -18.43
C ASP A 237 7.28 11.99 -17.19
N CYS A 238 6.83 11.19 -16.23
CA CYS A 238 7.50 10.98 -14.94
C CYS A 238 8.89 10.33 -15.07
N GLU A 239 9.20 9.71 -16.21
CA GLU A 239 10.52 9.13 -16.46
C GLU A 239 11.48 10.11 -17.16
N LYS A 240 11.00 11.29 -17.57
CA LYS A 240 11.80 12.28 -18.31
C LYS A 240 12.02 13.56 -17.53
N THR A 241 11.60 13.60 -16.28
CA THR A 241 11.76 14.76 -15.42
C THR A 241 12.04 14.32 -13.98
N CYS A 242 12.79 15.15 -13.26
CA CYS A 242 12.91 15.08 -11.81
C CYS A 242 11.98 16.07 -11.10
N GLY A 243 11.06 16.72 -11.83
CA GLY A 243 10.09 17.65 -11.26
C GLY A 243 8.90 16.94 -10.59
N ASN A 244 8.50 17.47 -9.44
CA ASN A 244 7.32 17.01 -8.70
C ASN A 244 6.03 17.52 -9.36
N THR A 245 5.19 16.61 -9.86
CA THR A 245 3.88 16.91 -10.47
C THR A 245 3.01 15.67 -10.41
N GLU A 246 1.72 15.74 -10.08
CA GLU A 246 0.91 14.51 -9.92
C GLU A 246 0.81 13.72 -11.25
N PRO A 247 1.14 12.41 -11.30
CA PRO A 247 1.48 11.51 -10.16
C PRO A 247 2.99 11.26 -9.94
N CYS A 248 3.89 11.99 -10.59
CA CYS A 248 5.34 11.94 -10.46
C CYS A 248 5.83 12.52 -9.10
N PHE A 249 6.61 11.74 -8.36
CA PHE A 249 7.32 12.16 -7.16
C PHE A 249 8.71 11.52 -7.10
N PRO A 250 9.59 11.83 -8.07
CA PRO A 250 10.87 11.15 -8.30
C PRO A 250 11.80 11.18 -7.08
N ILE A 251 12.72 10.21 -7.03
CA ILE A 251 13.73 10.08 -5.97
C ILE A 251 15.04 10.65 -6.48
N GLU A 252 15.43 11.80 -5.97
CA GLU A 252 16.69 12.46 -6.35
C GLU A 252 17.92 11.74 -5.83
N PHE A 253 18.99 11.80 -6.61
CA PHE A 253 20.29 11.29 -6.24
C PHE A 253 21.11 12.34 -5.49
N PRO A 254 21.79 11.97 -4.38
CA PRO A 254 22.76 12.87 -3.76
C PRO A 254 23.95 13.10 -4.70
N SER A 255 24.65 14.22 -4.52
CA SER A 255 25.85 14.53 -5.29
C SER A 255 26.91 13.43 -5.14
N GLY A 256 27.45 12.95 -6.26
CA GLY A 256 28.45 11.88 -6.28
C GLY A 256 27.87 10.47 -6.12
N ASP A 257 26.54 10.29 -6.17
CA ASP A 257 25.95 8.94 -6.20
C ASP A 257 26.49 8.16 -7.42
N PRO A 258 26.97 6.91 -7.23
CA PRO A 258 27.58 6.12 -8.31
C PRO A 258 26.61 5.77 -9.45
N ARG A 259 25.31 6.03 -9.28
CA ARG A 259 24.29 5.87 -10.32
C ARG A 259 24.24 7.06 -11.28
N ILE A 260 24.75 8.22 -10.88
CA ILE A 260 24.88 9.38 -11.76
C ILE A 260 25.98 9.04 -12.77
N ARG A 261 25.58 8.84 -14.03
CA ARG A 261 26.49 8.65 -15.17
C ARG A 261 26.40 9.86 -16.08
N ASP A 262 27.55 10.33 -16.57
CA ASP A 262 27.74 11.51 -17.42
C ASP A 262 26.70 11.57 -18.57
N ASP A 263 25.56 12.23 -18.33
CA ASP A 263 24.46 12.55 -19.27
C ASP A 263 23.17 11.67 -19.21
N SER A 264 22.37 11.71 -18.11
CA SER A 264 20.91 12.01 -18.22
C SER A 264 20.01 11.73 -17.00
N GLU A 265 20.40 10.96 -15.98
CA GLU A 265 19.48 10.59 -14.89
C GLU A 265 19.93 11.17 -13.54
N GLU A 266 19.33 12.29 -13.15
CA GLU A 266 19.51 12.96 -11.84
C GLU A 266 18.60 12.36 -10.74
N CYS A 267 17.68 11.48 -11.12
CA CYS A 267 16.72 10.86 -10.20
C CYS A 267 16.23 9.48 -10.68
N MET A 268 15.73 8.66 -9.74
CA MET A 268 14.92 7.48 -10.05
C MET A 268 13.44 7.86 -10.23
N PRO A 269 12.74 7.32 -11.24
CA PRO A 269 11.31 7.55 -11.39
C PRO A 269 10.52 6.92 -10.24
N PHE A 270 9.55 7.66 -9.73
CA PHE A 270 8.61 7.18 -8.71
C PHE A 270 7.23 7.77 -8.98
N SER A 271 6.22 6.91 -8.96
CA SER A 271 4.82 7.31 -9.09
C SER A 271 4.10 7.15 -7.75
N ARG A 272 3.32 8.17 -7.40
CA ARG A 272 2.46 8.18 -6.21
C ARG A 272 1.42 7.07 -6.25
N SER A 273 1.04 6.61 -5.06
CA SER A 273 -0.05 5.66 -4.88
C SER A 273 -1.37 6.30 -5.30
N ALA A 274 -2.25 5.49 -5.89
CA ALA A 274 -3.55 5.99 -6.34
C ALA A 274 -4.37 6.54 -5.14
N PRO A 275 -5.05 7.68 -5.31
CA PRO A 275 -5.87 8.26 -4.23
C PRO A 275 -7.17 7.48 -4.07
N ALA A 276 -7.69 7.43 -2.84
CA ALA A 276 -9.06 6.98 -2.57
C ALA A 276 -10.07 8.13 -2.78
N CYS A 277 -11.23 7.79 -3.36
CA CYS A 277 -12.37 8.72 -3.44
C CYS A 277 -12.76 9.27 -2.07
N GLY A 278 -13.12 10.55 -2.02
CA GLY A 278 -13.59 11.16 -0.78
C GLY A 278 -12.51 11.34 0.29
N SER A 279 -11.28 11.63 -0.14
CA SER A 279 -10.15 11.99 0.72
C SER A 279 -9.49 13.29 0.25
N GLY A 280 -8.58 13.85 1.06
CA GLY A 280 -7.87 15.09 0.73
C GLY A 280 -8.82 16.27 0.54
N ASN A 281 -8.64 17.02 -0.55
CA ASN A 281 -9.51 18.15 -0.94
C ASN A 281 -11.01 17.79 -1.05
N THR A 282 -11.35 16.50 -1.07
CA THR A 282 -12.73 16.00 -1.19
C THR A 282 -13.26 15.33 0.08
N GLY A 283 -12.46 15.24 1.15
CA GLY A 283 -12.84 14.51 2.37
C GLY A 283 -14.10 15.01 3.05
N HIS A 284 -14.17 16.33 3.25
CA HIS A 284 -15.25 17.01 3.98
C HIS A 284 -16.65 16.76 3.42
N ILE A 285 -16.77 16.39 2.14
CA ILE A 285 -18.03 16.14 1.43
C ILE A 285 -18.66 14.82 1.92
N PHE A 286 -17.81 13.82 2.16
CA PHE A 286 -18.22 12.45 2.49
C PHE A 286 -18.21 12.17 4.00
N GLY A 287 -18.03 13.20 4.85
CA GLY A 287 -17.79 13.00 6.28
C GLY A 287 -16.50 12.23 6.56
N SER A 288 -15.52 12.33 5.64
CA SER A 288 -14.29 11.57 5.58
C SER A 288 -13.07 12.50 5.83
N PRO A 289 -11.87 11.99 6.18
CA PRO A 289 -10.72 12.83 6.47
C PRO A 289 -10.38 13.80 5.33
N THR A 290 -10.09 15.06 5.66
CA THR A 290 -9.64 16.10 4.71
C THR A 290 -8.19 15.89 4.23
N VAL A 291 -7.57 14.78 4.64
CA VAL A 291 -6.24 14.32 4.22
C VAL A 291 -6.39 13.18 3.22
N ARG A 292 -5.51 13.13 2.21
CA ARG A 292 -5.48 12.09 1.16
C ARG A 292 -5.34 10.72 1.83
N GLN A 293 -6.12 9.77 1.35
CA GLN A 293 -6.05 8.37 1.76
C GLN A 293 -5.63 7.54 0.55
N GLN A 294 -4.86 6.49 0.80
CA GLN A 294 -4.58 5.45 -0.17
C GLN A 294 -5.62 4.33 -0.02
N MET A 295 -5.76 3.54 -1.08
CA MET A 295 -6.64 2.38 -1.07
C MET A 295 -5.86 1.09 -0.84
N ASN A 296 -6.44 0.21 -0.06
CA ASN A 296 -6.14 -1.21 -0.10
C ASN A 296 -7.12 -1.88 -1.07
N THR A 297 -6.62 -2.59 -2.08
CA THR A 297 -7.49 -3.28 -3.05
C THR A 297 -7.69 -4.76 -2.72
N LEU A 298 -7.11 -5.24 -1.63
CA LEU A 298 -7.37 -6.57 -1.09
C LEU A 298 -8.40 -6.49 0.05
N THR A 299 -8.86 -7.65 0.49
CA THR A 299 -9.52 -7.79 1.78
C THR A 299 -8.51 -7.53 2.90
N ALA A 300 -8.96 -7.07 4.06
CA ALA A 300 -8.07 -6.83 5.21
C ALA A 300 -7.85 -8.10 6.06
N PHE A 301 -8.54 -9.19 5.73
CA PHE A 301 -8.53 -10.44 6.51
C PHE A 301 -7.46 -11.40 5.99
N ILE A 302 -7.04 -12.33 6.83
CA ILE A 302 -6.24 -13.49 6.40
C ILE A 302 -7.24 -14.53 5.87
N ASP A 303 -7.58 -14.42 4.60
CA ASP A 303 -8.62 -15.24 3.95
C ASP A 303 -8.16 -15.95 2.68
N VAL A 304 -6.85 -15.91 2.41
CA VAL A 304 -6.21 -16.54 1.26
C VAL A 304 -6.64 -15.89 -0.08
N GLY A 305 -6.86 -14.58 -0.07
CA GLY A 305 -7.23 -13.76 -1.22
C GLY A 305 -6.19 -13.75 -2.35
N GLN A 306 -4.92 -14.01 -2.07
CA GLN A 306 -3.88 -14.23 -3.07
C GLN A 306 -4.08 -15.52 -3.89
N VAL A 307 -4.85 -16.49 -3.39
CA VAL A 307 -5.25 -17.71 -4.13
C VAL A 307 -6.61 -17.52 -4.79
N TYR A 308 -7.59 -17.00 -4.05
CA TYR A 308 -8.98 -16.94 -4.52
C TYR A 308 -9.37 -15.62 -5.20
N GLY A 309 -8.54 -14.58 -5.11
CA GLY A 309 -8.83 -13.22 -5.55
C GLY A 309 -9.67 -12.45 -4.53
N SER A 310 -9.49 -11.12 -4.51
CA SER A 310 -10.22 -10.19 -3.61
C SER A 310 -11.38 -9.46 -4.31
N ASP A 311 -11.85 -9.98 -5.45
CA ASP A 311 -13.05 -9.50 -6.14
C ASP A 311 -13.78 -10.64 -6.86
N ASP A 312 -15.11 -10.51 -6.99
CA ASP A 312 -15.99 -11.56 -7.53
C ASP A 312 -15.64 -11.96 -8.96
N SER A 313 -15.20 -11.00 -9.79
CA SER A 313 -14.85 -11.27 -11.19
C SER A 313 -13.58 -12.11 -11.26
N LYS A 314 -12.55 -11.74 -10.50
CA LYS A 314 -11.31 -12.49 -10.41
C LYS A 314 -11.55 -13.87 -9.80
N ALA A 315 -12.27 -13.96 -8.69
CA ALA A 315 -12.60 -15.22 -8.03
C ALA A 315 -13.35 -16.18 -8.97
N ARG A 316 -14.32 -15.69 -9.73
CA ARG A 316 -15.02 -16.49 -10.74
C ARG A 316 -14.08 -16.96 -11.85
N SER A 317 -13.18 -16.11 -12.33
CA SER A 317 -12.22 -16.44 -13.40
C SER A 317 -11.17 -17.49 -12.98
N LEU A 318 -10.87 -17.58 -11.68
CA LEU A 318 -9.91 -18.52 -11.11
C LEU A 318 -10.52 -19.90 -10.84
N ARG A 319 -11.83 -20.08 -11.03
CA ARG A 319 -12.54 -21.35 -10.81
C ARG A 319 -12.71 -22.11 -12.13
N ASN A 320 -12.63 -23.43 -12.06
CA ASN A 320 -13.06 -24.29 -13.14
C ASN A 320 -14.60 -24.44 -13.08
N LEU A 321 -15.30 -23.71 -13.94
CA LEU A 321 -16.76 -23.75 -14.01
C LEU A 321 -17.29 -24.77 -15.04
N THR A 322 -16.42 -25.62 -15.59
CA THR A 322 -16.81 -26.67 -16.55
C THR A 322 -17.26 -27.96 -15.86
N THR A 323 -16.98 -28.10 -14.57
CA THR A 323 -17.33 -29.26 -13.75
C THR A 323 -17.86 -28.83 -12.39
N ASP A 324 -18.70 -29.64 -11.76
CA ASP A 324 -19.23 -29.40 -10.41
C ASP A 324 -18.26 -29.84 -9.28
N GLN A 325 -16.98 -30.04 -9.60
CA GLN A 325 -15.97 -30.53 -8.65
C GLN A 325 -15.38 -29.44 -7.73
N GLY A 326 -15.74 -28.17 -7.94
CA GLY A 326 -15.23 -27.06 -7.12
C GLY A 326 -13.74 -26.72 -7.31
N LEU A 327 -13.11 -27.23 -8.39
CA LEU A 327 -11.67 -27.07 -8.62
C LEU A 327 -11.28 -25.66 -9.11
N PRO A 328 -10.03 -25.21 -8.88
CA PRO A 328 -9.50 -24.03 -9.54
C PRO A 328 -9.37 -24.26 -11.05
N HIS A 329 -9.36 -23.18 -11.83
CA HIS A 329 -9.13 -23.23 -13.26
C HIS A 329 -7.74 -23.82 -13.53
N PRO A 330 -7.60 -24.81 -14.43
CA PRO A 330 -6.28 -25.34 -14.77
C PRO A 330 -5.48 -24.25 -15.49
N ASN A 331 -4.50 -23.67 -14.82
CA ASN A 331 -3.51 -22.78 -15.42
C ASN A 331 -2.17 -23.09 -14.78
N VAL A 332 -1.28 -23.76 -15.51
CA VAL A 332 0.11 -23.95 -15.08
C VAL A 332 1.01 -23.72 -16.28
N SER A 333 1.65 -22.56 -16.33
CA SER A 333 2.91 -22.40 -17.05
C SER A 333 3.99 -21.93 -16.08
N ILE A 334 4.56 -22.86 -15.33
CA ILE A 334 5.97 -22.78 -14.93
C ILE A 334 6.68 -23.85 -15.76
N VAL A 335 6.85 -23.54 -17.05
CA VAL A 335 7.52 -24.40 -18.01
C VAL A 335 8.83 -23.74 -18.39
N SER A 336 9.83 -23.95 -17.54
CA SER A 336 11.25 -24.06 -17.88
C SER A 336 12.04 -24.10 -16.57
N SER A 337 12.88 -25.13 -16.38
CA SER A 337 13.87 -25.27 -15.27
C SER A 337 13.48 -26.07 -14.03
N GLY A 338 12.85 -27.26 -14.18
CA GLY A 338 12.85 -28.28 -13.11
C GLY A 338 11.76 -28.20 -12.04
N GLY A 339 10.71 -27.39 -12.25
CA GLY A 339 9.54 -27.31 -11.35
C GLY A 339 9.80 -26.49 -10.08
N LEU A 340 8.86 -26.56 -9.12
CA LEU A 340 8.92 -25.80 -7.87
C LEU A 340 9.72 -26.50 -6.77
N ASP A 341 9.89 -27.82 -6.83
CA ASP A 341 10.54 -28.59 -5.76
C ASP A 341 11.96 -28.10 -5.42
N PRO A 342 12.86 -27.80 -6.38
CA PRO A 342 14.20 -27.29 -6.05
C PRO A 342 14.15 -25.94 -5.32
N ILE A 343 13.20 -25.08 -5.68
CA ILE A 343 12.97 -23.78 -5.03
C ILE A 343 12.49 -24.01 -3.60
N LEU A 344 11.47 -24.85 -3.40
CA LEU A 344 10.94 -25.16 -2.08
C LEU A 344 11.99 -25.81 -1.17
N ARG A 345 12.83 -26.74 -1.69
CA ARG A 345 13.97 -27.28 -0.93
C ARG A 345 14.94 -26.19 -0.48
N GLY A 346 15.18 -25.20 -1.34
CA GLY A 346 15.97 -24.02 -0.97
C GLY A 346 15.32 -23.21 0.15
N LEU A 347 14.03 -22.91 0.03
CA LEU A 347 13.28 -22.11 1.00
C LEU A 347 13.26 -22.74 2.40
N ILE A 348 13.03 -24.06 2.49
CA ILE A 348 12.93 -24.77 3.77
C ILE A 348 14.28 -25.29 4.28
N GLY A 349 15.33 -25.28 3.46
CA GLY A 349 16.64 -25.86 3.79
C GLY A 349 17.78 -24.86 3.93
N ARG A 350 17.58 -23.58 3.56
CA ARG A 350 18.58 -22.51 3.70
C ARG A 350 18.15 -21.49 4.75
N PRO A 351 19.10 -20.89 5.49
CA PRO A 351 18.79 -19.86 6.46
C PRO A 351 18.26 -18.59 5.77
N ALA A 352 17.46 -17.81 6.48
CA ALA A 352 17.11 -16.46 6.09
C ALA A 352 18.32 -15.51 6.25
N LYS A 353 18.23 -14.31 5.68
CA LYS A 353 19.15 -13.22 6.04
C LYS A 353 18.77 -12.71 7.44
N LEU A 354 19.76 -12.53 8.31
CA LEU A 354 19.61 -11.81 9.57
C LEU A 354 19.64 -10.30 9.30
N ASN A 355 18.73 -9.54 9.90
CA ASN A 355 18.83 -8.08 9.92
C ASN A 355 19.73 -7.66 11.08
N THR A 356 20.74 -6.86 10.79
CA THR A 356 21.60 -6.21 11.79
C THR A 356 21.63 -4.72 11.51
N GLN A 357 22.05 -3.93 12.50
CA GLN A 357 22.05 -2.47 12.41
C GLN A 357 23.04 -1.92 11.39
N ASP A 358 24.10 -2.67 11.09
CA ASP A 358 25.10 -2.30 10.08
C ASP A 358 24.80 -2.92 8.71
N HIS A 359 23.96 -3.97 8.67
CA HIS A 359 23.66 -4.75 7.47
C HIS A 359 22.15 -4.89 7.25
N MET A 360 21.45 -3.81 6.90
CA MET A 360 19.99 -3.83 6.77
C MET A 360 19.50 -4.42 5.43
N LEU A 361 19.96 -3.90 4.28
CA LEU A 361 19.45 -4.24 2.95
C LEU A 361 20.56 -4.58 1.95
N THR A 362 20.44 -5.75 1.30
CA THR A 362 21.43 -6.22 0.32
C THR A 362 21.42 -5.41 -0.97
N ASP A 363 22.55 -5.37 -1.66
CA ASP A 363 22.67 -4.72 -2.98
C ASP A 363 21.71 -5.29 -4.03
N GLU A 364 21.23 -6.54 -3.89
CA GLU A 364 20.25 -7.10 -4.81
C GLU A 364 18.89 -6.37 -4.73
N LEU A 365 18.51 -5.88 -3.55
CA LEU A 365 17.29 -5.10 -3.35
C LEU A 365 17.54 -3.58 -3.39
N ARG A 366 18.73 -3.14 -2.99
CA ARG A 366 19.09 -1.72 -2.93
C ARG A 366 19.61 -1.18 -4.26
N ASP A 367 20.35 -1.98 -5.03
CA ASP A 367 21.04 -1.54 -6.26
C ASP A 367 20.70 -2.32 -7.53
N ARG A 368 19.94 -3.41 -7.42
CA ARG A 368 19.64 -4.30 -8.55
C ARG A 368 18.18 -4.71 -8.63
N LEU A 369 17.27 -3.99 -7.95
CA LEU A 369 15.85 -4.30 -7.99
C LEU A 369 15.32 -4.23 -9.43
N PHE A 370 14.81 -5.38 -9.91
CA PHE A 370 14.36 -5.61 -11.29
C PHE A 370 15.42 -5.33 -12.37
N LYS A 371 16.71 -5.49 -12.05
CA LYS A 371 17.81 -5.34 -13.02
C LYS A 371 17.88 -6.55 -13.97
N PHE A 372 16.99 -6.58 -14.96
CA PHE A 372 16.98 -7.57 -16.03
C PHE A 372 17.70 -7.07 -17.31
N SER A 373 18.04 -5.78 -17.37
CA SER A 373 18.72 -5.14 -18.50
C SER A 373 19.72 -4.08 -18.04
N VAL A 374 20.38 -3.40 -18.97
CA VAL A 374 21.36 -2.32 -18.70
C VAL A 374 20.77 -1.01 -18.18
N LYS A 375 19.44 -0.90 -18.09
CA LYS A 375 18.74 0.30 -17.60
C LYS A 375 18.90 0.48 -16.08
N LEU A 376 18.72 1.71 -15.61
CA LEU A 376 18.79 2.06 -14.18
C LEU A 376 17.89 1.15 -13.34
N ALA A 377 18.51 0.41 -12.42
CA ALA A 377 17.82 -0.44 -11.45
C ALA A 377 17.16 0.41 -10.36
N LEU A 378 16.13 -0.13 -9.74
CA LEU A 378 15.48 0.54 -8.61
C LEU A 378 16.21 0.25 -7.28
N ASP A 379 15.84 1.00 -6.25
CA ASP A 379 16.30 0.82 -4.87
C ASP A 379 15.09 0.64 -3.95
N LEU A 380 14.90 -0.58 -3.41
CA LEU A 380 13.76 -0.89 -2.54
C LEU A 380 13.76 -0.05 -1.25
N GLY A 381 14.92 0.22 -0.66
CA GLY A 381 15.04 1.04 0.54
C GLY A 381 14.58 2.48 0.28
N SER A 382 15.10 3.08 -0.80
CA SER A 382 14.67 4.41 -1.24
C SER A 382 13.17 4.45 -1.59
N LEU A 383 12.65 3.41 -2.26
CA LEU A 383 11.23 3.29 -2.58
C LEU A 383 10.36 3.22 -1.33
N ASN A 384 10.77 2.47 -0.29
CA ASN A 384 10.03 2.35 0.96
C ASN A 384 9.95 3.69 1.70
N LEU A 385 11.08 4.40 1.81
CA LEU A 385 11.15 5.73 2.42
C LEU A 385 10.28 6.74 1.65
N GLN A 386 10.42 6.79 0.32
CA GLN A 386 9.62 7.69 -0.53
C GLN A 386 8.12 7.37 -0.45
N ARG A 387 7.76 6.08 -0.38
CA ARG A 387 6.38 5.62 -0.22
C ARG A 387 5.81 6.02 1.15
N GLY A 388 6.60 5.94 2.21
CA GLY A 388 6.21 6.43 3.53
C GLY A 388 5.86 7.92 3.52
N ARG A 389 6.65 8.73 2.79
CA ARG A 389 6.35 10.17 2.58
C ARG A 389 5.12 10.38 1.70
N ASP A 390 4.97 9.63 0.61
CA ASP A 390 3.79 9.64 -0.27
C ASP A 390 2.48 9.32 0.48
N HIS A 391 2.53 8.39 1.42
CA HIS A 391 1.41 7.98 2.26
C HIS A 391 1.16 8.93 3.44
N GLY A 392 1.99 9.97 3.59
CA GLY A 392 1.88 10.93 4.68
C GLY A 392 2.11 10.29 6.05
N LEU A 393 2.98 9.27 6.15
CA LEU A 393 3.27 8.65 7.44
C LEU A 393 3.92 9.66 8.40
N PRO A 394 3.46 9.76 9.66
CA PRO A 394 4.14 10.50 10.71
C PRO A 394 5.55 9.95 10.93
N GLY A 395 6.44 10.78 11.47
CA GLY A 395 7.79 10.33 11.80
C GLY A 395 7.83 9.43 13.04
N TYR A 396 9.00 8.85 13.27
CA TYR A 396 9.26 7.78 14.24
C TYR A 396 8.64 7.99 15.64
N ASN A 397 8.89 9.12 16.28
CA ASN A 397 8.42 9.38 17.65
C ASN A 397 6.89 9.38 17.79
N LYS A 398 6.14 9.71 16.73
CA LYS A 398 4.67 9.64 16.75
C LYS A 398 4.18 8.19 16.84
N TRP A 399 4.89 7.26 16.21
CA TRP A 399 4.57 5.84 16.30
C TRP A 399 5.07 5.22 17.61
N ARG A 400 6.18 5.70 18.18
CA ARG A 400 6.59 5.31 19.54
C ARG A 400 5.61 5.79 20.60
N GLU A 401 5.12 7.02 20.50
CA GLU A 401 4.05 7.56 21.34
C GLU A 401 2.79 6.68 21.26
N PHE A 402 2.35 6.32 20.05
CA PHE A 402 1.22 5.40 19.84
C PHE A 402 1.41 4.05 20.56
N CYS A 403 2.63 3.51 20.53
CA CYS A 403 2.99 2.25 21.18
C CYS A 403 3.33 2.38 22.67
N GLY A 404 3.21 3.57 23.28
CA GLY A 404 3.57 3.79 24.69
C GLY A 404 5.07 3.63 24.97
N LEU A 405 5.93 3.75 23.96
CA LEU A 405 7.38 3.65 24.04
C LEU A 405 8.02 5.03 24.22
N SER A 406 9.21 5.13 24.81
CA SER A 406 9.96 6.40 24.95
C SER A 406 10.11 7.17 23.62
N GLN A 407 10.04 8.50 23.65
CA GLN A 407 10.21 9.36 22.46
C GLN A 407 11.55 10.13 22.54
N PRO A 408 12.67 9.55 22.07
CA PRO A 408 13.98 10.18 22.18
C PRO A 408 14.00 11.54 21.48
N ARG A 409 14.65 12.52 22.11
CA ARG A 409 14.85 13.89 21.60
C ARG A 409 16.31 14.22 21.37
N THR A 410 17.21 13.55 22.08
CA THR A 410 18.66 13.79 22.03
C THR A 410 19.41 12.59 21.45
N LEU A 411 20.66 12.79 21.06
CA LEU A 411 21.56 11.71 20.62
C LEU A 411 21.67 10.61 21.68
N SER A 412 21.86 10.99 22.96
CA SER A 412 22.02 10.02 24.04
C SER A 412 20.77 9.16 24.21
N GLU A 413 19.58 9.77 24.15
CA GLU A 413 18.31 9.04 24.27
C GLU A 413 18.06 8.14 23.05
N LEU A 414 18.38 8.61 21.84
CA LEU A 414 18.24 7.78 20.64
C LEU A 414 19.24 6.62 20.65
N ALA A 415 20.48 6.87 21.07
CA ALA A 415 21.52 5.85 21.20
C ALA A 415 21.14 4.79 22.24
N GLU A 416 20.49 5.18 23.34
CA GLU A 416 19.93 4.25 24.33
C GLU A 416 18.82 3.38 23.73
N VAL A 417 17.88 3.98 23.00
CA VAL A 417 16.79 3.24 22.34
C VAL A 417 17.30 2.25 21.30
N LEU A 418 18.28 2.66 20.49
CA LEU A 418 18.87 1.83 19.45
C LEU A 418 19.93 0.87 20.00
N ASN A 419 20.42 1.08 21.22
CA ASN A 419 21.63 0.45 21.75
C ASN A 419 22.83 0.55 20.78
N ASN A 420 22.93 1.69 20.07
CA ASN A 420 23.92 1.93 19.04
C ASN A 420 24.13 3.43 18.84
N THR A 421 25.28 3.94 19.30
CA THR A 421 25.59 5.38 19.26
C THR A 421 25.93 5.85 17.85
N ASP A 422 26.65 5.04 17.07
CA ASP A 422 27.09 5.40 15.73
C ASP A 422 25.90 5.47 14.76
N LEU A 423 24.98 4.50 14.85
CA LEU A 423 23.73 4.53 14.08
C LEU A 423 22.85 5.72 14.50
N ALA A 424 22.72 5.99 15.80
CA ALA A 424 21.97 7.15 16.29
C ALA A 424 22.55 8.46 15.76
N GLN A 425 23.88 8.62 15.77
CA GLN A 425 24.56 9.78 15.20
C GLN A 425 24.31 9.89 13.69
N GLY A 426 24.49 8.80 12.93
CA GLY A 426 24.25 8.81 11.49
C GLY A 426 22.81 9.17 11.11
N LEU A 427 21.83 8.73 11.90
CA LEU A 427 20.43 9.12 11.73
C LEU A 427 20.21 10.60 12.04
N LEU A 428 20.80 11.14 13.10
CA LEU A 428 20.67 12.57 13.43
C LEU A 428 21.39 13.49 12.45
N ASP A 429 22.54 13.06 11.91
CA ASP A 429 23.24 13.80 10.86
C ASP A 429 22.38 13.94 9.59
N LEU A 430 21.51 12.97 9.31
CA LEU A 430 20.62 12.96 8.15
C LEU A 430 19.29 13.67 8.43
N TYR A 431 18.65 13.40 9.57
CA TYR A 431 17.28 13.82 9.85
C TYR A 431 17.16 15.05 10.77
N GLY A 432 18.24 15.43 11.46
CA GLY A 432 18.30 16.52 12.45
C GLY A 432 17.62 16.20 13.79
N THR A 433 16.47 15.53 13.76
CA THR A 433 15.68 15.13 14.95
C THR A 433 15.10 13.72 14.79
N PRO A 434 14.97 12.92 15.88
CA PRO A 434 14.29 11.64 15.83
C PRO A 434 12.83 11.74 15.39
N ASP A 435 12.17 12.91 15.56
CA ASP A 435 10.80 13.13 15.10
C ASP A 435 10.63 13.05 13.57
N ASN A 436 11.72 13.19 12.82
CA ASN A 436 11.71 13.18 11.36
C ASN A 436 12.08 11.83 10.75
N ILE A 437 12.63 10.90 11.54
CA ILE A 437 13.07 9.59 11.03
C ILE A 437 11.85 8.86 10.44
N ASP A 438 12.01 8.38 9.20
CA ASP A 438 10.96 7.64 8.51
C ASP A 438 10.67 6.32 9.27
N PRO A 439 9.40 5.99 9.56
CA PRO A 439 9.06 4.92 10.50
C PRO A 439 9.48 3.52 10.04
N TRP A 440 9.52 3.28 8.71
CA TRP A 440 10.03 2.02 8.18
C TRP A 440 11.50 1.81 8.55
N LEU A 441 12.34 2.84 8.37
CA LEU A 441 13.75 2.80 8.74
C LEU A 441 13.92 2.61 10.24
N ALA A 442 13.19 3.37 11.04
CA ALA A 442 13.32 3.28 12.48
C ALA A 442 12.95 1.89 13.02
N GLY A 443 11.89 1.27 12.49
CA GLY A 443 11.47 -0.07 12.92
C GLY A 443 12.44 -1.19 12.50
N VAL A 444 13.14 -1.06 11.37
CA VAL A 444 14.22 -2.01 11.00
C VAL A 444 15.52 -1.75 11.76
N ALA A 445 15.73 -0.52 12.24
CA ALA A 445 16.92 -0.12 12.99
C ALA A 445 16.88 -0.50 14.47
N GLU A 446 15.68 -0.64 15.06
CA GLU A 446 15.57 -1.02 16.48
C GLU A 446 16.08 -2.45 16.74
N PRO A 447 16.80 -2.68 17.85
CA PRO A 447 17.30 -4.00 18.21
C PRO A 447 16.13 -4.95 18.49
N PHE A 448 16.31 -6.23 18.14
CA PHE A 448 15.24 -7.22 18.28
C PHE A 448 14.78 -7.40 19.72
N VAL A 449 13.46 -7.58 19.89
CA VAL A 449 12.92 -8.11 21.14
C VAL A 449 13.37 -9.57 21.35
N SER A 450 13.41 -10.01 22.61
CA SER A 450 13.77 -11.40 22.94
C SER A 450 12.85 -12.40 22.22
N GLY A 451 13.45 -13.36 21.50
CA GLY A 451 12.74 -14.36 20.71
C GLY A 451 12.12 -13.84 19.40
N GLY A 452 12.25 -12.55 19.08
CA GLY A 452 11.70 -11.94 17.87
C GLY A 452 12.72 -11.65 16.76
N ARG A 453 12.23 -11.04 15.68
CA ARG A 453 13.02 -10.55 14.52
C ARG A 453 12.68 -9.12 14.12
N VAL A 454 12.07 -8.38 15.04
CA VAL A 454 11.75 -6.97 14.92
C VAL A 454 11.99 -6.29 16.27
N GLY A 455 12.24 -4.98 16.25
CA GLY A 455 12.33 -4.19 17.47
C GLY A 455 10.98 -3.86 18.11
N PRO A 456 10.98 -3.25 19.30
CA PRO A 456 9.77 -2.93 20.07
C PRO A 456 8.68 -2.19 19.27
N LEU A 457 9.05 -1.22 18.43
CA LEU A 457 8.09 -0.47 17.63
C LEU A 457 7.34 -1.37 16.65
N PHE A 458 8.06 -2.12 15.82
CA PHE A 458 7.44 -3.03 14.87
C PHE A 458 6.74 -4.19 15.57
N ALA A 459 7.23 -4.69 16.71
CA ALA A 459 6.51 -5.67 17.51
C ALA A 459 5.12 -5.15 17.91
N CYS A 460 5.04 -3.92 18.42
CA CYS A 460 3.76 -3.27 18.75
C CYS A 460 2.85 -3.11 17.52
N LEU A 461 3.35 -2.51 16.43
CA LEU A 461 2.52 -2.20 15.26
C LEU A 461 2.01 -3.47 14.56
N ILE A 462 2.90 -4.45 14.36
CA ILE A 462 2.55 -5.73 13.73
C ILE A 462 1.59 -6.50 14.63
N ALA A 463 1.87 -6.64 15.94
CA ALA A 463 1.00 -7.36 16.85
C ALA A 463 -0.40 -6.71 16.94
N THR A 464 -0.47 -5.37 17.01
CA THR A 464 -1.73 -4.63 17.00
C THR A 464 -2.54 -4.91 15.74
N GLN A 465 -1.89 -4.88 14.55
CA GLN A 465 -2.57 -5.15 13.29
C GLN A 465 -3.08 -6.59 13.20
N PHE A 466 -2.24 -7.58 13.54
CA PHE A 466 -2.64 -9.00 13.50
C PHE A 466 -3.70 -9.33 14.56
N GLN A 467 -3.65 -8.69 15.73
CA GLN A 467 -4.68 -8.80 16.76
C GLN A 467 -6.02 -8.26 16.24
N ASN A 468 -6.03 -7.06 15.66
CA ASN A 468 -7.24 -6.46 15.10
C ASN A 468 -7.85 -7.29 13.97
N ILE A 469 -7.01 -7.88 13.11
CA ILE A 469 -7.48 -8.78 12.05
C ILE A 469 -8.13 -10.02 12.67
N ARG A 470 -7.47 -10.66 13.64
CA ARG A 470 -7.99 -11.84 14.32
C ARG A 470 -9.32 -11.58 15.03
N GLU A 471 -9.38 -10.52 15.84
CA GLU A 471 -10.53 -10.21 16.70
C GLU A 471 -11.68 -9.55 15.94
N GLY A 472 -11.37 -8.80 14.88
CA GLY A 472 -12.36 -8.17 14.00
C GLY A 472 -12.93 -9.13 12.94
N ASP A 473 -12.40 -10.34 12.83
CA ASP A 473 -12.81 -11.31 11.83
C ASP A 473 -13.88 -12.26 12.36
N ARG A 474 -15.12 -12.05 11.92
CA ARG A 474 -16.25 -12.93 12.24
C ARG A 474 -16.00 -14.40 11.87
N PHE A 475 -15.23 -14.66 10.82
CA PHE A 475 -14.93 -15.99 10.32
C PHE A 475 -13.55 -16.51 10.76
N TRP A 476 -12.95 -15.90 11.78
CA TRP A 476 -11.74 -16.45 12.39
C TRP A 476 -11.98 -17.92 12.78
N TRP A 477 -11.05 -18.81 12.43
CA TRP A 477 -11.27 -20.26 12.47
C TRP A 477 -11.56 -20.81 13.88
N GLU A 478 -11.16 -20.10 14.93
CA GLU A 478 -11.44 -20.48 16.33
C GLU A 478 -12.80 -19.98 16.83
N ASN A 479 -13.48 -19.08 16.10
CA ASN A 479 -14.76 -18.55 16.52
C ASN A 479 -15.84 -19.64 16.55
N GLU A 480 -16.73 -19.54 17.52
CA GLU A 480 -17.88 -20.44 17.65
C GLU A 480 -18.78 -20.35 16.41
N GLY A 481 -19.21 -21.50 15.91
CA GLY A 481 -20.08 -21.59 14.73
C GLY A 481 -19.36 -21.55 13.38
N VAL A 482 -18.06 -21.22 13.31
CA VAL A 482 -17.29 -21.29 12.05
C VAL A 482 -16.96 -22.73 11.68
N PHE A 483 -16.39 -23.47 12.64
CA PHE A 483 -16.10 -24.91 12.54
C PHE A 483 -16.71 -25.67 13.72
N THR A 484 -16.95 -26.97 13.55
CA THR A 484 -17.26 -27.86 14.68
C THR A 484 -16.03 -28.12 15.54
N ALA A 485 -16.21 -28.65 16.76
CA ALA A 485 -15.09 -28.99 17.63
C ALA A 485 -14.14 -30.03 16.99
N ALA A 486 -14.70 -31.04 16.30
CA ALA A 486 -13.92 -32.06 15.61
C ALA A 486 -13.12 -31.46 14.42
N GLN A 487 -13.73 -30.56 13.65
CA GLN A 487 -13.06 -29.84 12.57
C GLN A 487 -11.91 -28.96 13.09
N ARG A 488 -12.11 -28.25 14.21
CA ARG A 488 -11.05 -27.44 14.82
C ARG A 488 -9.87 -28.29 15.30
N LEU A 489 -10.10 -29.49 15.82
CA LEU A 489 -9.02 -30.40 16.21
C LEU A 489 -8.19 -30.82 14.99
N ALA A 490 -8.83 -31.23 13.89
CA ALA A 490 -8.13 -31.57 12.65
C ALA A 490 -7.33 -30.40 12.06
N ILE A 491 -7.90 -29.18 12.06
CA ILE A 491 -7.19 -27.96 11.61
C ILE A 491 -5.95 -27.69 12.47
N ARG A 492 -6.09 -27.80 13.80
CA ARG A 492 -5.01 -27.51 14.74
C ARG A 492 -3.79 -28.41 14.55
N ASP A 493 -3.99 -29.65 14.12
CA ASP A 493 -2.92 -30.64 13.91
C ASP A 493 -2.25 -30.52 12.53
N THR A 494 -2.73 -29.62 11.66
CA THR A 494 -2.14 -29.39 10.33
C THR A 494 -0.77 -28.72 10.44
N SER A 495 0.16 -29.10 9.55
CA SER A 495 1.48 -28.48 9.46
C SER A 495 1.85 -28.08 8.03
N LEU A 496 2.66 -27.04 7.88
CA LEU A 496 3.22 -26.66 6.59
C LEU A 496 4.11 -27.76 5.99
N ALA A 497 4.74 -28.58 6.84
CA ALA A 497 5.49 -29.75 6.41
C ALA A 497 4.59 -30.75 5.67
N ARG A 498 3.40 -31.05 6.23
CA ARG A 498 2.39 -31.90 5.59
C ARG A 498 1.91 -31.33 4.26
N ILE A 499 1.61 -30.02 4.22
CA ILE A 499 1.18 -29.33 2.99
C ILE A 499 2.24 -29.47 1.89
N ILE A 500 3.52 -29.30 2.21
CA ILE A 500 4.62 -29.49 1.24
C ILE A 500 4.65 -30.93 0.73
N CYS A 501 4.58 -31.91 1.63
CA CYS A 501 4.60 -33.33 1.27
C CYS A 501 3.40 -33.75 0.38
N ASP A 502 2.20 -33.20 0.63
CA ASP A 502 1.00 -33.54 -0.17
C ASP A 502 0.98 -32.91 -1.57
N ASN A 503 1.73 -31.82 -1.78
CA ASN A 503 1.62 -30.99 -2.99
C ASN A 503 2.92 -30.90 -3.80
N THR A 504 3.94 -31.69 -3.45
CA THR A 504 5.25 -31.68 -4.14
C THR A 504 5.84 -33.09 -4.25
N GLY A 505 6.94 -33.25 -5.00
CA GLY A 505 7.74 -34.48 -5.03
C GLY A 505 8.81 -34.56 -3.93
N ILE A 506 8.76 -33.71 -2.89
CA ILE A 506 9.71 -33.72 -1.78
C ILE A 506 9.26 -34.79 -0.76
N THR A 507 10.15 -35.73 -0.42
CA THR A 507 9.86 -36.85 0.49
C THR A 507 10.44 -36.68 1.90
N GLU A 508 11.35 -35.73 2.08
CA GLU A 508 12.03 -35.42 3.35
C GLU A 508 11.99 -33.91 3.58
N VAL A 509 11.45 -33.47 4.71
CA VAL A 509 11.24 -32.05 5.04
C VAL A 509 11.67 -31.76 6.49
N PRO A 510 12.01 -30.50 6.84
CA PRO A 510 12.19 -30.12 8.23
C PRO A 510 10.88 -30.32 9.01
N GLU A 511 10.96 -30.84 10.24
CA GLU A 511 9.78 -31.02 11.11
C GLU A 511 9.03 -29.71 11.34
N LYS A 512 9.78 -28.60 11.43
CA LYS A 512 9.26 -27.24 11.58
C LYS A 512 9.84 -26.38 10.45
N PRO A 513 9.17 -26.26 9.28
CA PRO A 513 9.75 -25.64 8.08
C PRO A 513 10.25 -24.20 8.22
N PHE A 514 9.76 -23.44 9.20
CA PHE A 514 10.25 -22.10 9.50
C PHE A 514 11.55 -22.10 10.31
N GLN A 515 11.83 -23.15 11.09
CA GLN A 515 13.01 -23.22 11.95
C GLN A 515 14.18 -23.82 11.19
N TYR A 516 15.31 -23.12 11.20
CA TYR A 516 16.51 -23.61 10.54
C TYR A 516 17.15 -24.75 11.35
N ARG A 517 17.35 -25.87 10.66
CA ARG A 517 18.17 -26.98 11.12
C ARG A 517 19.07 -27.45 9.97
N PRO A 518 20.34 -27.81 10.24
CA PRO A 518 21.19 -28.38 9.22
C PRO A 518 20.61 -29.72 8.77
N ARG A 519 20.73 -30.02 7.47
CA ARG A 519 20.25 -31.29 6.92
C ARG A 519 20.87 -32.48 7.66
N GLY A 520 20.04 -33.46 8.02
CA GLY A 520 20.44 -34.59 8.88
C GLY A 520 20.08 -34.41 10.36
N SER A 521 19.56 -33.24 10.76
CA SER A 521 19.02 -32.99 12.10
C SER A 521 17.68 -32.26 11.99
N GLY A 522 16.63 -32.73 12.68
CA GLY A 522 15.31 -32.08 12.69
C GLY A 522 14.54 -32.17 11.36
N TYR A 523 14.83 -33.20 10.55
CA TYR A 523 14.10 -33.57 9.35
C TYR A 523 13.32 -34.87 9.59
N THR A 524 12.20 -35.01 8.91
CA THR A 524 11.33 -36.19 8.97
C THR A 524 10.96 -36.64 7.55
N GLN A 525 10.66 -37.93 7.38
CA GLN A 525 10.08 -38.42 6.13
C GLN A 525 8.61 -38.01 6.06
N CYS A 526 8.13 -37.73 4.85
CA CYS A 526 6.74 -37.37 4.62
C CYS A 526 5.76 -38.46 5.04
N ASP A 527 6.16 -39.74 4.99
CA ASP A 527 5.33 -40.87 5.42
C ASP A 527 5.11 -40.90 6.94
N ASP A 528 6.00 -40.25 7.71
CA ASP A 528 5.90 -40.15 9.18
C ASP A 528 5.02 -38.96 9.62
N ILE A 529 4.60 -38.08 8.70
CA ILE A 529 3.75 -36.93 9.01
C ILE A 529 2.28 -37.29 8.73
N PRO A 530 1.40 -37.29 9.76
CA PRO A 530 -0.01 -37.62 9.59
C PRO A 530 -0.69 -36.76 8.51
N ALA A 531 -1.49 -37.40 7.65
CA ALA A 531 -2.33 -36.73 6.67
C ALA A 531 -3.42 -35.88 7.34
N PHE A 532 -3.90 -34.85 6.65
CA PHE A 532 -5.00 -34.04 7.13
C PHE A 532 -6.30 -34.87 7.25
N ASP A 533 -6.89 -34.92 8.45
CA ASP A 533 -8.12 -35.67 8.69
C ASP A 533 -9.36 -34.90 8.21
N LEU A 534 -9.87 -35.30 7.04
CA LEU A 534 -11.11 -34.77 6.47
C LEU A 534 -12.38 -35.44 7.04
N SER A 535 -12.27 -36.48 7.87
CA SER A 535 -13.43 -37.20 8.39
C SER A 535 -14.48 -36.31 9.08
N PRO A 536 -14.11 -35.21 9.80
CA PRO A 536 -15.08 -34.30 10.41
C PRO A 536 -15.90 -33.44 9.42
N TRP A 537 -15.60 -33.47 8.13
CA TRP A 537 -16.35 -32.78 7.07
C TRP A 537 -17.36 -33.67 6.34
N LYS A 538 -17.51 -34.93 6.76
CA LYS A 538 -18.52 -35.81 6.17
C LYS A 538 -19.93 -35.43 6.64
N GLU A 539 -20.81 -35.15 5.69
CA GLU A 539 -22.25 -35.01 5.92
C GLU A 539 -22.97 -36.24 5.33
N GLY A 540 -23.78 -36.94 6.15
CA GLY A 540 -24.50 -38.14 5.69
C GLY A 540 -23.61 -39.32 5.24
N GLY A 541 -22.34 -39.36 5.67
CA GLY A 541 -21.37 -40.41 5.29
C GLY A 541 -20.61 -40.14 3.99
N MET A 542 -20.91 -39.05 3.28
CA MET A 542 -20.19 -38.58 2.10
C MET A 542 -19.38 -37.33 2.41
N PHE A 543 -18.25 -37.14 1.71
CA PHE A 543 -17.58 -35.84 1.73
C PHE A 543 -18.42 -34.85 0.91
N THR A 544 -18.82 -33.75 1.54
CA THR A 544 -19.50 -32.63 0.88
C THR A 544 -18.49 -31.48 0.77
N PHE A 545 -18.13 -31.12 -0.47
CA PHE A 545 -17.30 -29.96 -0.78
C PHE A 545 -18.14 -28.89 -1.49
#